data_AF-A0A7S0Y4Y6-F1
#
_entry.id   AF-A0A7S0Y4Y6-F1
#
_cell.length_a   1.000
_cell.length_b   1.000
_cell.length_c   1.000
_cell.angle_alpha   90.00
_cell.angle_beta   90.00
_cell.angle_gamma   90.00
#
_symmetry.space_group_name_H-M   'P 1'
#
loop_
_entity.id
_entity.type
_entity.pdbx_description
1 polymer ?
#
loop_
_entity_poly.entity_id
_entity_poly.type
_entity_poly.pdbx_seq_one_letter_code
_entity_poly.pdbx_strand_id
1 'polypeptide(L)'
;TVHFAYEVVRLIRRMCQGQHCALQDVLRRQPMNRESIDLYQEVIKFLSGMEPVITSAIDRGEIMVPEAMMRSFLMLGDAMHGPNRTNQKSISNTGIFDLCDRIMAKVKLTA
;
A
#
# COMPACT_ATOMS: atom_id res chain seq x y z
N THR A 1 9.79 -2.48 -13.80
CA THR A 1 8.60 -2.99 -13.09
C THR A 1 8.25 -2.17 -11.84
N VAL A 2 9.19 -1.95 -10.91
CA VAL A 2 8.94 -1.15 -9.68
C VAL A 2 8.47 0.27 -9.98
N HIS A 3 9.08 0.95 -10.95
CA HIS A 3 8.67 2.29 -11.38
C HIS A 3 7.21 2.36 -11.86
N PHE A 4 6.74 1.34 -12.58
CA PHE A 4 5.34 1.29 -13.03
C PHE A 4 4.39 1.08 -11.85
N ALA A 5 4.70 0.12 -10.97
CA ALA A 5 3.92 -0.11 -9.75
C ALA A 5 3.84 1.14 -8.86
N TYR A 6 4.95 1.88 -8.75
CA TYR A 6 4.99 3.16 -8.04
C TYR A 6 4.02 4.19 -8.61
N GLU A 7 3.96 4.34 -9.95
CA GLU A 7 3.03 5.28 -10.58
C GLU A 7 1.57 4.85 -10.40
N VAL A 8 1.30 3.54 -10.42
CA VAL A 8 -0.03 2.99 -10.13
C VAL A 8 -0.44 3.31 -8.69
N VAL A 9 0.42 3.06 -7.71
CA VAL A 9 0.16 3.39 -6.29
C VAL A 9 -0.06 4.91 -6.12
N ARG A 10 0.71 5.73 -6.81
CA ARG A 10 0.56 7.20 -6.79
C ARG A 10 -0.81 7.63 -7.32
N LEU A 11 -1.28 7.01 -8.40
CA LEU A 11 -2.61 7.26 -8.95
C LEU A 11 -3.72 6.85 -7.98
N ILE A 12 -3.65 5.62 -7.42
CA ILE A 12 -4.63 5.11 -6.45
C ILE A 12 -4.71 6.03 -5.23
N ARG A 13 -3.56 6.50 -4.74
CA ARG A 13 -3.49 7.46 -3.64
C ARG A 13 -4.26 8.74 -3.93
N ARG A 14 -4.08 9.32 -5.12
CA ARG A 14 -4.82 10.54 -5.53
C ARG A 14 -6.32 10.31 -5.59
N MET A 15 -6.78 9.10 -5.91
CA MET A 15 -8.21 8.75 -5.87
C MET A 15 -8.74 8.62 -4.44
N CYS A 16 -7.88 8.35 -3.45
CA CYS A 16 -8.26 8.32 -2.03
C CYS A 16 -8.21 9.71 -1.37
N GLN A 17 -7.48 10.66 -1.96
CA GLN A 17 -7.39 12.04 -1.50
C GLN A 17 -8.73 12.76 -1.66
N GLY A 18 -9.22 13.38 -0.58
CA GLY A 18 -10.54 14.03 -0.55
C GLY A 18 -11.63 13.23 0.19
N GLN A 19 -11.30 12.07 0.76
CA GLN A 19 -12.17 11.30 1.66
C GLN A 19 -13.53 10.88 1.05
N HIS A 20 -13.60 10.78 -0.27
CA HIS A 20 -14.83 10.39 -0.97
C HIS A 20 -15.06 8.88 -0.85
N CYS A 21 -15.85 8.48 0.14
CA CYS A 21 -16.03 7.07 0.53
C CYS A 21 -16.46 6.17 -0.65
N ALA A 22 -17.34 6.63 -1.52
CA ALA A 22 -17.78 5.83 -2.67
C ALA A 22 -16.64 5.55 -3.67
N LEU A 23 -15.73 6.51 -3.86
CA LEU A 23 -14.58 6.31 -4.75
C LEU A 23 -13.58 5.33 -4.11
N GLN A 24 -13.33 5.48 -2.82
CA GLN A 24 -12.52 4.53 -2.06
C GLN A 24 -13.12 3.11 -2.05
N ASP A 25 -14.45 2.99 -1.96
CA ASP A 25 -15.12 1.69 -2.02
C ASP A 25 -15.03 1.06 -3.41
N VAL A 26 -15.11 1.86 -4.48
CA VAL A 26 -14.89 1.37 -5.85
C VAL A 26 -13.48 0.82 -6.03
N LEU A 27 -12.46 1.32 -5.32
CA LEU A 27 -11.11 0.75 -5.39
C LEU A 27 -11.01 -0.62 -4.72
N ARG A 28 -11.91 -0.93 -3.77
CA ARG A 28 -11.98 -2.22 -3.08
C ARG A 28 -12.90 -3.22 -3.80
N ARG A 29 -14.05 -2.77 -4.29
CA ARG A 29 -15.09 -3.63 -4.88
C ARG A 29 -15.82 -2.90 -6.00
N GLN A 30 -15.88 -3.53 -7.17
CA GLN A 30 -16.57 -2.99 -8.35
C GLN A 30 -17.82 -3.83 -8.65
N PRO A 31 -18.99 -3.52 -8.07
CA PRO A 31 -20.17 -4.39 -8.12
C PRO A 31 -20.75 -4.58 -9.52
N MET A 32 -20.46 -3.67 -10.45
CA MET A 32 -20.90 -3.74 -11.84
C MET A 32 -19.98 -4.60 -12.72
N ASN A 33 -18.78 -4.93 -12.23
CA ASN A 33 -17.85 -5.77 -12.97
C ASN A 33 -18.16 -7.25 -12.75
N ARG A 34 -17.87 -8.08 -13.76
CA ARG A 34 -17.93 -9.54 -13.63
C ARG A 34 -17.00 -10.05 -12.53
N GLU A 35 -15.83 -9.45 -12.41
CA GLU A 35 -14.83 -9.73 -11.40
C GLU A 35 -14.42 -8.42 -10.72
N SER A 36 -14.30 -8.47 -9.39
CA SER A 36 -13.80 -7.34 -8.60
C SER A 36 -12.36 -7.60 -8.19
N ILE A 37 -11.53 -6.57 -8.31
CA ILE A 37 -10.15 -6.59 -7.85
C ILE A 37 -10.06 -5.65 -6.65
N ASP A 38 -9.64 -6.19 -5.51
CA ASP A 38 -9.34 -5.40 -4.32
C ASP A 38 -7.93 -4.79 -4.47
N LEU A 39 -7.88 -3.54 -4.93
CA LEU A 39 -6.62 -2.86 -5.18
C LEU A 39 -5.80 -2.66 -3.90
N TYR A 40 -6.44 -2.59 -2.73
CA TYR A 40 -5.73 -2.47 -1.47
C TYR A 40 -4.97 -3.76 -1.15
N GLN A 41 -5.58 -4.92 -1.37
CA GLN A 41 -4.92 -6.22 -1.23
C GLN A 41 -3.73 -6.37 -2.18
N GLU A 42 -3.88 -5.96 -3.43
CA GLU A 42 -2.79 -6.02 -4.40
C GLU A 42 -1.60 -5.14 -4.00
N VAL A 43 -1.85 -3.97 -3.41
CA VAL A 43 -0.77 -3.13 -2.86
C VAL A 43 -0.08 -3.80 -1.67
N ILE A 44 -0.82 -4.52 -0.82
CA ILE A 44 -0.22 -5.24 0.33
C ILE A 44 0.62 -6.42 -0.15
N LYS A 45 0.17 -7.16 -1.17
CA LYS A 45 0.98 -8.20 -1.83
C LYS A 45 2.26 -7.61 -2.43
N PHE A 46 2.14 -6.47 -3.10
CA PHE A 46 3.29 -5.74 -3.65
C PHE A 46 4.27 -5.32 -2.54
N LEU A 47 3.79 -4.75 -1.44
CA LEU A 47 4.62 -4.40 -0.27
C LEU A 47 5.31 -5.62 0.33
N SER A 48 4.60 -6.74 0.47
CA SER A 48 5.16 -8.00 0.99
C SER A 48 6.26 -8.56 0.09
N GLY A 49 6.10 -8.42 -1.24
CA GLY A 49 7.14 -8.81 -2.21
C GLY A 49 8.37 -7.90 -2.20
N MET A 50 8.23 -6.63 -1.79
CA MET A 50 9.36 -5.71 -1.64
C MET A 50 10.09 -5.86 -0.30
N GLU A 51 9.43 -6.38 0.73
CA GLU A 51 9.97 -6.60 2.07
C GLU A 51 11.36 -7.26 2.13
N PRO A 52 11.70 -8.29 1.34
CA PRO A 52 13.05 -8.87 1.36
C PRO A 52 14.10 -8.01 0.64
N VAL A 53 13.69 -7.11 -0.25
CA VAL A 53 14.59 -6.32 -1.10
C VAL A 53 15.05 -5.03 -0.42
N ILE A 54 14.26 -4.53 0.54
CA ILE A 54 14.45 -3.19 1.14
C ILE A 54 15.84 -3.00 1.76
N THR A 55 16.35 -3.95 2.54
CA THR A 55 17.68 -3.86 3.17
C THR A 55 18.76 -3.73 2.11
N SER A 56 18.72 -4.59 1.09
CA SER A 56 19.68 -4.58 0.00
C SER A 56 19.62 -3.29 -0.84
N ALA A 57 18.43 -2.70 -0.97
CA ALA A 57 18.25 -1.43 -1.67
C ALA A 57 18.82 -0.26 -0.86
N ILE A 58 18.62 -0.25 0.46
CA ILE A 58 19.20 0.75 1.37
C ILE A 58 20.73 0.67 1.32
N ASP A 59 21.30 -0.53 1.43
CA ASP A 59 22.76 -0.73 1.41
C ASP A 59 23.39 -0.29 0.08
N ARG A 60 22.67 -0.46 -1.03
CA ARG A 60 23.10 0.00 -2.37
C ARG A 60 22.84 1.49 -2.63
N GLY A 61 22.20 2.21 -1.70
CA GLY A 61 21.81 3.61 -1.89
C GLY A 61 20.67 3.82 -2.89
N GLU A 62 19.89 2.77 -3.20
CA GLU A 62 18.74 2.83 -4.10
C GLU A 62 17.53 3.48 -3.38
N ILE A 63 17.24 4.74 -3.71
CA ILE A 63 16.16 5.50 -3.05
C ILE A 63 14.76 5.06 -3.50
N MET A 64 14.64 4.56 -4.74
CA MET A 64 13.34 4.31 -5.37
C MET A 64 12.52 3.22 -4.65
N VAL A 65 13.18 2.18 -4.11
CA VAL A 65 12.50 1.05 -3.45
C VAL A 65 11.92 1.48 -2.09
N PRO A 66 12.70 2.07 -1.16
CA PRO A 66 12.17 2.64 0.08
C PRO A 66 11.08 3.68 -0.17
N GLU A 67 11.25 4.55 -1.18
CA GLU A 67 10.26 5.57 -1.51
C GLU A 67 8.93 4.95 -2.00
N ALA A 68 9.00 3.93 -2.85
CA ALA A 68 7.81 3.20 -3.31
C ALA A 68 7.08 2.52 -2.15
N MET A 69 7.83 1.94 -1.20
CA MET A 69 7.26 1.35 0.02
C MET A 69 6.55 2.41 0.88
N MET A 70 7.23 3.52 1.18
CA MET A 70 6.63 4.62 1.95
C MET A 70 5.35 5.15 1.33
N ARG A 71 5.34 5.36 0.00
CA ARG A 71 4.14 5.85 -0.69
C ARG A 71 2.99 4.85 -0.68
N SER A 72 3.29 3.55 -0.71
CA SER A 72 2.28 2.50 -0.60
C SER A 72 1.63 2.50 0.79
N PHE A 73 2.41 2.68 1.86
CA PHE A 73 1.87 2.87 3.21
C PHE A 73 1.00 4.12 3.32
N LEU A 74 1.45 5.25 2.78
CA LEU A 74 0.66 6.47 2.77
C LEU A 74 -0.65 6.32 1.98
N MET A 75 -0.63 5.59 0.86
CA MET A 75 -1.83 5.29 0.11
C MET A 75 -2.84 4.49 0.94
N LEU A 76 -2.39 3.43 1.63
CA LEU A 76 -3.26 2.64 2.51
C LEU A 76 -3.78 3.48 3.69
N GLY A 77 -2.96 4.37 4.23
CA GLY A 77 -3.38 5.35 5.23
C GLY A 77 -4.50 6.26 4.74
N ASP A 78 -4.35 6.83 3.54
CA ASP A 78 -5.35 7.68 2.89
C ASP A 78 -6.65 6.89 2.60
N ALA A 79 -6.54 5.60 2.25
CA ALA A 79 -7.68 4.70 2.02
C ALA A 79 -8.46 4.34 3.30
N MET A 80 -7.80 4.39 4.47
CA MET A 80 -8.42 4.19 5.79
C MET A 80 -8.93 5.50 6.40
N HIS A 81 -8.51 6.65 5.88
CA HIS A 81 -8.81 7.96 6.43
C HIS A 81 -10.24 8.42 6.10
N GLY A 82 -10.94 9.00 7.08
CA GLY A 82 -12.36 9.36 7.00
C GLY A 82 -13.31 8.29 7.55
N PRO A 83 -14.64 8.46 7.43
CA PRO A 83 -15.63 7.53 7.98
C PRO A 83 -15.81 6.24 7.15
N ASN A 84 -14.74 5.69 6.56
CA ASN A 84 -14.79 4.44 5.79
C ASN A 84 -14.42 3.22 6.64
N ARG A 85 -15.31 2.85 7.57
CA ARG A 85 -15.11 1.72 8.50
C ARG A 85 -14.94 0.38 7.77
N THR A 86 -15.53 0.24 6.59
CA THR A 86 -15.42 -0.97 5.78
C THR A 86 -13.99 -1.15 5.26
N ASN A 87 -13.39 -0.08 4.72
CA ASN A 87 -11.99 -0.11 4.30
C ASN A 87 -11.05 -0.29 5.49
N GLN A 88 -11.30 0.38 6.62
CA GLN A 88 -10.51 0.19 7.84
C GLN A 88 -10.49 -1.28 8.28
N LYS A 89 -11.66 -1.92 8.37
CA LYS A 89 -11.78 -3.34 8.73
C LYS A 89 -11.14 -4.27 7.69
N SER A 90 -11.33 -3.97 6.41
CA SER A 90 -10.77 -4.77 5.32
C SER A 90 -9.25 -4.74 5.36
N ILE A 91 -8.67 -3.53 5.46
CA ILE A 91 -7.22 -3.30 5.49
C ILE A 91 -6.60 -3.84 6.77
N SER A 92 -7.25 -3.69 7.94
CA SER A 92 -6.72 -4.22 9.20
C SER A 92 -6.56 -5.75 9.19
N ASN A 93 -7.40 -6.46 8.44
CA ASN A 93 -7.40 -7.92 8.37
C ASN A 93 -6.36 -8.50 7.39
N THR A 94 -5.55 -7.65 6.76
CA THR A 94 -4.60 -8.07 5.71
C THR A 94 -3.20 -8.42 6.23
N GLY A 95 -2.95 -8.22 7.53
CA GLY A 95 -1.60 -8.35 8.10
C GLY A 95 -0.68 -7.16 7.80
N ILE A 96 -1.23 -6.02 7.36
CA ILE A 96 -0.43 -4.81 7.08
C ILE A 96 0.38 -4.33 8.29
N PHE A 97 -0.13 -4.51 9.51
CA PHE A 97 0.59 -4.14 10.73
C PHE A 97 1.79 -5.06 11.00
N ASP A 98 1.61 -6.38 10.84
CA ASP A 98 2.72 -7.33 10.94
C ASP A 98 3.80 -7.04 9.90
N LEU A 99 3.39 -6.64 8.69
CA LEU A 99 4.31 -6.22 7.63
C LEU A 99 5.09 -4.95 8.00
N CYS A 100 4.42 -3.95 8.57
CA CYS A 100 5.09 -2.75 9.11
C CYS A 100 6.14 -3.13 10.16
N ASP A 101 5.81 -4.00 11.11
CA ASP A 101 6.73 -4.43 12.17
C ASP A 101 7.98 -5.12 11.60
N ARG A 102 7.80 -6.03 10.63
CA ARG A 102 8.93 -6.69 9.96
C ARG A 102 9.83 -5.72 9.21
N ILE A 103 9.24 -4.74 8.52
CA ILE A 103 10.01 -3.72 7.78
C ILE A 103 10.78 -2.83 8.75
N MET A 104 10.13 -2.35 9.81
CA MET A 104 10.77 -1.50 10.82
C MET A 104 11.90 -2.23 11.55
N ALA A 105 11.74 -3.53 11.82
CA ALA A 105 12.81 -4.36 12.39
C ALA A 105 14.03 -4.42 11.46
N LYS A 106 13.83 -4.53 10.14
CA LYS A 106 14.94 -4.57 9.17
C LYS A 106 15.64 -3.22 9.01
N VAL A 107 14.91 -2.11 9.01
CA VAL A 107 15.49 -0.76 8.88
C VAL A 107 16.36 -0.41 10.09
N LYS A 108 15.97 -0.83 11.31
CA LYS A 108 16.78 -0.63 12.53
C LYS A 108 18.10 -1.39 12.54
N LEU A 109 18.26 -2.44 11.74
CA LEU A 109 19.50 -3.20 11.65
C LEU A 109 20.54 -2.54 10.75
N THR A 110 20.13 -1.56 9.94
CA THR A 110 20.98 -0.85 8.96
C THR A 110 21.35 0.59 9.35
N ALA A 111 20.74 1.13 10.41
CA ALA A 111 21.00 2.49 10.92
C ALA A 111 21.93 2.45 12.14
#